data_AF-A0A0W0SXB6-F1
#
_entry.id   AF-A0A0W0SXB6-F1
#
_cell.length_a   1.000
_cell.length_b   1.000
_cell.length_c   1.000
_cell.angle_alpha   90.00
_cell.angle_beta   90.00
_cell.angle_gamma   90.00
#
_symmetry.space_group_name_H-M   'P 1'
#
loop_
_entity.id
_entity.type
_entity.pdbx_description
1 polymer ?
#
loop_
_entity_poly.entity_id
_entity_poly.type
_entity_poly.pdbx_seq_one_letter_code
_entity_poly.pdbx_strand_id
1 'polypeptide(L)'
;MFAVIYRFKLKPQQEKSYEQYWRTIVNYFVKHRGAIGCCLHKGEDGLWVAYSRWPDKATRDAAWPGEHEPDENLPIEIKETIYQMQAIRQENQDLEQYDELCLEVVDDLLLN
;
A
#
# COMPACT_ATOMS: atom_id res chain seq x y z
N MET A 1 5.65 -17.60 -1.62
CA MET A 1 5.12 -16.32 -2.10
C MET A 1 4.49 -15.57 -0.95
N PHE A 2 4.52 -14.24 -0.97
CA PHE A 2 4.14 -13.41 0.18
C PHE A 2 3.05 -12.41 -0.21
N ALA A 3 2.12 -12.15 0.71
CA ALA A 3 1.11 -11.13 0.53
C ALA A 3 0.95 -10.27 1.79
N VAL A 4 0.50 -9.04 1.61
CA VAL A 4 0.20 -8.12 2.70
C VAL A 4 -1.17 -7.51 2.49
N ILE A 5 -1.95 -7.47 3.56
CA ILE A 5 -3.20 -6.70 3.61
C ILE A 5 -3.00 -5.46 4.49
N TYR A 6 -3.22 -4.30 3.89
CA TYR A 6 -3.33 -3.02 4.59
C TYR A 6 -4.80 -2.63 4.73
N ARG A 7 -5.21 -2.23 5.93
CA ARG A 7 -6.58 -1.86 6.25
C ARG A 7 -6.60 -0.47 6.88
N PHE A 8 -7.53 0.36 6.45
CA PHE A 8 -7.65 1.73 6.93
C PHE A 8 -9.04 2.29 6.59
N LYS A 9 -9.45 3.34 7.28
CA LYS A 9 -10.60 4.16 6.91
C LYS A 9 -10.11 5.52 6.41
N LEU A 10 -10.90 6.16 5.56
CA LEU A 10 -10.64 7.50 5.04
C LEU A 10 -11.78 8.43 5.44
N LYS A 11 -11.46 9.68 5.76
CA LYS A 11 -12.45 10.74 5.88
C LYS A 11 -13.08 11.02 4.51
N PRO A 12 -14.32 11.52 4.47
CA PRO A 12 -14.96 11.92 3.22
C PRO A 12 -14.07 12.88 2.42
N GLN A 13 -14.21 12.84 1.10
CA GLN A 13 -13.46 13.66 0.12
C GLN A 13 -11.98 13.31 -0.06
N GLN A 14 -11.39 12.45 0.77
CA GLN A 14 -9.99 12.00 0.59
C GLN A 14 -9.86 10.84 -0.40
N GLU A 15 -10.95 10.14 -0.73
CA GLU A 15 -10.91 8.86 -1.46
C GLU A 15 -10.25 8.97 -2.84
N LYS A 16 -10.62 10.01 -3.61
CA LYS A 16 -10.10 10.21 -4.97
C LYS A 16 -8.60 10.51 -4.96
N SER A 17 -8.15 11.36 -4.04
CA SER A 17 -6.72 11.69 -3.89
C SER A 17 -5.94 10.47 -3.42
N TYR A 18 -6.47 9.72 -2.46
CA TYR A 18 -5.85 8.49 -1.98
C TYR A 18 -5.71 7.46 -3.09
N GLU A 19 -6.76 7.19 -3.87
CA GLU A 19 -6.72 6.26 -5.00
C GLU A 19 -5.66 6.66 -6.03
N GLN A 20 -5.56 7.96 -6.33
CA GLN A 20 -4.55 8.49 -7.25
C GLN A 20 -3.13 8.24 -6.73
N TYR A 21 -2.85 8.58 -5.46
CA TYR A 21 -1.53 8.39 -4.87
C TYR A 21 -1.16 6.92 -4.74
N TRP A 22 -2.10 6.09 -4.28
CA TRP A 22 -1.94 4.64 -4.20
C TRP A 22 -1.56 4.05 -5.56
N ARG A 23 -2.27 4.44 -6.62
CA ARG A 23 -2.00 3.96 -7.98
C ARG A 23 -0.61 4.38 -8.46
N THR A 24 -0.19 5.62 -8.21
CA THR A 24 1.15 6.09 -8.59
C THR A 24 2.24 5.26 -7.93
N ILE A 25 2.14 5.04 -6.61
CA ILE A 25 3.11 4.24 -5.86
C ILE A 25 3.10 2.79 -6.34
N VAL A 26 1.93 2.14 -6.40
CA VAL A 26 1.83 0.73 -6.80
C VAL A 26 2.37 0.49 -8.19
N ASN A 27 2.09 1.37 -9.16
CA ASN A 27 2.64 1.26 -10.51
C ASN A 27 4.17 1.31 -10.50
N TYR A 28 4.76 2.20 -9.70
CA TYR A 28 6.21 2.24 -9.55
C TYR A 28 6.74 0.96 -8.90
N PHE A 29 6.06 0.46 -7.88
CA PHE A 29 6.49 -0.71 -7.10
C PHE A 29 6.46 -1.99 -7.94
N VAL A 30 5.41 -2.18 -8.74
CA VAL A 30 5.30 -3.29 -9.68
C VAL A 30 6.41 -3.22 -10.73
N LYS A 31 6.66 -2.03 -11.28
CA LYS A 31 7.63 -1.86 -12.37
C LYS A 31 9.10 -1.90 -11.91
N HIS A 32 9.39 -1.46 -10.69
CA HIS A 32 10.77 -1.17 -10.26
C HIS A 32 11.21 -1.81 -8.96
N ARG A 33 10.29 -2.29 -8.11
CA ARG A 33 10.60 -2.81 -6.77
C ARG A 33 10.17 -4.26 -6.55
N GLY A 34 9.64 -4.93 -7.57
CA GLY A 34 9.37 -6.37 -7.53
C GLY A 34 8.01 -6.77 -6.95
N ALA A 35 7.08 -5.83 -6.77
CA ALA A 35 5.70 -6.18 -6.46
C ALA A 35 5.09 -6.94 -7.65
N ILE A 36 4.37 -8.03 -7.37
CA ILE A 36 3.71 -8.84 -8.40
C ILE A 36 2.42 -8.14 -8.87
N GLY A 37 1.71 -7.52 -7.94
CA GLY A 37 0.47 -6.80 -8.21
C GLY A 37 -0.24 -6.42 -6.92
N CYS A 38 -1.13 -5.44 -7.01
CA CYS A 38 -1.94 -4.99 -5.89
C CYS A 38 -3.39 -4.73 -6.31
N CYS A 39 -4.32 -4.95 -5.39
CA CYS A 39 -5.73 -4.60 -5.53
C CYS A 39 -6.15 -3.69 -4.39
N LEU A 40 -6.84 -2.60 -4.71
CA LEU A 40 -7.45 -1.71 -3.73
C LEU A 40 -8.96 -1.95 -3.70
N HIS A 41 -9.50 -2.18 -2.51
CA HIS A 41 -10.91 -2.46 -2.30
C HIS A 41 -11.52 -1.42 -1.36
N LYS A 42 -12.82 -1.17 -1.54
CA LYS A 42 -13.66 -0.41 -0.62
C LYS A 42 -14.82 -1.30 -0.17
N GLY A 43 -14.92 -1.55 1.13
CA GLY A 43 -16.01 -2.28 1.77
C GLY A 43 -17.24 -1.42 2.01
N GLU A 44 -18.37 -2.09 2.25
CA GLU A 44 -19.67 -1.44 2.50
C GLU A 44 -19.70 -0.64 3.80
N ASP A 45 -18.86 -1.00 4.77
CA ASP A 45 -18.69 -0.33 6.06
C ASP A 45 -17.69 0.84 6.03
N GLY A 46 -17.23 1.21 4.83
CA GLY A 46 -16.23 2.26 4.62
C GLY A 46 -14.79 1.81 4.86
N LEU A 47 -14.53 0.53 5.13
CA LEU A 47 -13.18 -0.02 5.21
C LEU A 47 -12.51 -0.02 3.84
N TRP A 48 -11.29 0.49 3.77
CA TRP A 48 -10.43 0.33 2.60
C TRP A 48 -9.41 -0.77 2.83
N VAL A 49 -9.20 -1.61 1.81
CA VAL A 49 -8.33 -2.78 1.90
C VAL A 49 -7.39 -2.83 0.69
N ALA A 50 -6.10 -2.64 0.92
CA ALA A 50 -5.08 -2.87 -0.11
C ALA A 50 -4.47 -4.26 0.09
N TYR A 51 -4.64 -5.13 -0.90
CA TYR A 51 -3.99 -6.42 -0.99
C TYR A 51 -2.79 -6.30 -1.94
N SER A 52 -1.58 -6.61 -1.46
CA SER A 52 -0.36 -6.56 -2.27
C SER A 52 0.35 -7.91 -2.27
N ARG A 53 0.88 -8.31 -3.42
CA ARG A 53 1.59 -9.57 -3.61
C ARG A 53 3.04 -9.36 -3.98
N TRP A 54 3.89 -10.24 -3.45
CA TRP A 54 5.34 -10.16 -3.53
C TRP A 54 5.94 -11.55 -3.69
N PRO A 55 7.12 -11.69 -4.33
CA PRO A 55 7.82 -12.97 -4.40
C PRO A 55 8.14 -13.51 -2.99
N ASP A 56 8.56 -12.63 -2.09
CA ASP A 56 8.90 -12.93 -0.70
C ASP A 56 8.81 -11.68 0.19
N LYS A 57 8.92 -11.89 1.52
CA LYS A 57 8.88 -10.82 2.52
C LYS A 57 10.08 -9.87 2.42
N ALA A 58 11.26 -10.39 2.08
CA ALA A 58 12.48 -9.59 2.02
C ALA A 58 12.41 -8.53 0.91
N THR A 59 11.87 -8.90 -0.26
CA THR A 59 11.61 -8.00 -1.39
C THR A 59 10.63 -6.91 -1.01
N ARG A 60 9.54 -7.27 -0.32
CA ARG A 60 8.55 -6.32 0.20
C ARG A 60 9.19 -5.33 1.19
N ASP A 61 9.95 -5.83 2.16
CA ASP A 61 10.58 -4.99 3.19
C ASP A 61 11.67 -4.08 2.59
N ALA A 62 12.38 -4.53 1.56
CA ALA A 62 13.37 -3.71 0.85
C ALA A 62 12.71 -2.64 -0.04
N ALA A 63 11.47 -2.85 -0.48
CA ALA A 63 10.73 -1.87 -1.27
C ALA A 63 10.23 -0.69 -0.44
N TRP A 64 10.02 -0.88 0.87
CA TRP A 64 9.48 0.12 1.78
C TRP A 64 10.33 0.24 3.05
N PRO A 65 11.07 1.34 3.28
CA PRO A 65 11.95 1.46 4.45
C PRO A 65 11.20 1.76 5.78
N GLY A 66 10.00 1.20 5.97
CA GLY A 66 9.19 1.36 7.19
C GLY A 66 8.40 2.68 7.28
N GLU A 67 7.97 3.05 8.50
CA GLU A 67 7.17 4.26 8.78
C GLU A 67 7.97 5.58 8.73
N HIS A 68 9.23 5.54 8.31
CA HIS A 68 10.13 6.69 8.29
C HIS A 68 10.25 7.28 6.89
N GLU A 69 11.14 8.27 6.71
CA GLU A 69 11.35 8.96 5.44
C GLU A 69 11.48 7.97 4.26
N PRO A 70 10.90 8.29 3.09
CA PRO A 70 11.02 7.46 1.90
C PRO A 70 12.48 7.21 1.54
N ASP A 71 12.79 6.03 1.01
CA ASP A 71 14.14 5.65 0.56
C ASP A 71 14.73 6.76 -0.33
N GLU A 72 15.93 7.22 0.01
CA GLU A 72 16.62 8.31 -0.66
C GLU A 72 16.77 8.07 -2.17
N ASN A 73 16.80 6.81 -2.59
CA ASN A 73 16.93 6.40 -3.99
C ASN A 73 15.62 6.37 -4.77
N LEU A 74 14.47 6.68 -4.14
CA LEU A 74 13.20 6.82 -4.85
C LEU A 74 13.22 8.06 -5.76
N PRO A 75 12.52 8.04 -6.90
CA PRO A 75 12.29 9.26 -7.67
C PRO A 75 11.54 10.30 -6.83
N ILE A 76 11.84 11.58 -7.06
CA ILE A 76 11.27 12.70 -6.31
C ILE A 76 9.73 12.64 -6.29
N GLU A 77 9.10 12.40 -7.44
CA GLU A 77 7.64 12.27 -7.56
C GLU A 77 7.07 11.16 -6.66
N ILE A 78 7.77 10.04 -6.52
CA ILE A 78 7.34 8.93 -5.67
C ILE A 78 7.48 9.30 -4.20
N LYS A 79 8.56 9.99 -3.81
CA LYS A 79 8.72 10.49 -2.43
C LYS A 79 7.62 11.47 -2.07
N GLU A 80 7.34 12.44 -2.94
CA GLU A 80 6.27 13.42 -2.75
C GLU A 80 4.91 12.73 -2.60
N THR A 81 4.63 11.73 -3.44
CA THR A 81 3.39 10.95 -3.36
C THR A 81 3.29 10.17 -2.04
N ILE A 82 4.39 9.59 -1.55
CA ILE A 82 4.43 8.92 -0.24
C ILE A 82 4.15 9.93 0.88
N TYR A 83 4.73 11.12 0.84
CA TYR A 83 4.44 12.17 1.82
C TYR A 83 2.96 12.57 1.82
N GLN A 84 2.32 12.67 0.65
CA GLN A 84 0.88 12.94 0.58
C GLN A 84 0.05 11.81 1.20
N MET A 85 0.40 10.55 0.97
CA MET A 85 -0.27 9.42 1.63
C MET A 85 -0.04 9.40 3.15
N GLN A 86 1.16 9.74 3.61
CA GLN A 86 1.47 9.88 5.04
C GLN A 86 0.65 11.02 5.67
N ALA A 87 0.48 12.14 4.99
CA ALA A 87 -0.37 13.24 5.44
C ALA A 87 -1.85 12.81 5.56
N ILE A 88 -2.39 12.10 4.56
CA ILE A 88 -3.73 11.51 4.65
C ILE A 88 -3.81 10.56 5.86
N ARG A 89 -2.84 9.66 6.06
CA ARG A 89 -2.82 8.75 7.21
C ARG A 89 -2.84 9.51 8.54
N GLN A 90 -2.04 10.57 8.65
CA GLN A 90 -1.98 11.44 9.83
C GLN A 90 -3.31 12.15 10.10
N GLU A 91 -3.99 12.63 9.06
CA GLU A 91 -5.33 13.21 9.15
C GLU A 91 -6.40 12.21 9.59
N ASN A 92 -6.17 10.90 9.40
CA ASN A 92 -7.08 9.81 9.77
C ASN A 92 -6.68 9.07 11.06
N GLN A 93 -5.71 9.59 11.83
CA GLN A 93 -5.23 8.93 13.07
C GLN A 93 -6.34 8.75 14.13
N ASP A 94 -7.39 9.57 14.07
CA ASP A 94 -8.57 9.51 14.94
C ASP A 94 -9.59 8.45 14.50
N LEU A 95 -9.42 7.86 13.32
CA LEU A 95 -10.22 6.73 12.87
C LEU A 95 -9.68 5.41 13.42
N GLU A 96 -10.48 4.35 13.25
CA GLU A 96 -10.10 2.98 13.60
C GLU A 96 -8.80 2.56 12.90
N GLN A 97 -7.82 2.11 13.69
CA GLN A 97 -6.51 1.69 13.21
C GLN A 97 -6.44 0.17 13.12
N TYR A 98 -5.74 -0.33 12.10
CA TYR A 98 -5.58 -1.75 11.87
C TYR A 98 -4.11 -2.06 11.61
N ASP A 99 -3.62 -3.14 12.20
CA ASP A 99 -2.30 -3.66 11.89
C ASP A 99 -2.27 -4.25 10.46
N GLU A 100 -1.10 -4.18 9.84
CA GLU A 100 -0.86 -4.91 8.60
C GLU A 100 -0.93 -6.43 8.85
N LEU A 101 -1.49 -7.15 7.89
CA LEU A 101 -1.51 -8.62 7.93
C LEU A 101 -0.52 -9.16 6.92
N CYS A 102 0.54 -9.78 7.43
CA CYS A 102 1.52 -10.52 6.63
C CYS A 102 1.02 -11.94 6.41
N LEU A 103 0.96 -12.38 5.15
CA LEU A 103 0.37 -13.65 4.76
C LEU A 103 1.37 -14.45 3.91
N GLU A 104 1.49 -15.74 4.23
CA GLU A 104 2.06 -16.71 3.30
C GLU A 104 0.97 -17.14 2.30
N VAL A 105 1.29 -17.09 1.00
CA VAL A 105 0.35 -17.60 0.00
C VAL A 105 0.53 -19.12 -0.12
N VAL A 106 -0.50 -19.86 0.31
CA VAL A 106 -0.52 -21.33 0.33
C VAL A 106 -0.92 -21.92 -1.03
N ASP A 107 -1.91 -21.32 -1.68
CA ASP A 107 -2.40 -21.71 -3.00
C ASP A 107 -2.88 -20.45 -3.75
N ASP A 108 -2.68 -20.41 -5.06
CA ASP A 108 -2.98 -19.23 -5.87
C ASP A 108 -3.58 -19.61 -7.22
N LEU A 109 -4.86 -19.26 -7.39
CA LEU A 109 -5.62 -19.46 -8.62
C LEU A 109 -5.88 -18.14 -9.36
N LEU A 110 -5.26 -17.04 -8.94
CA LEU A 110 -5.40 -15.73 -9.60
C LEU A 110 -4.41 -15.54 -10.75
N LEU A 111 -3.22 -16.14 -10.63
CA LEU A 111 -2.21 -16.15 -11.68
C LEU A 111 -2.13 -17.59 -12.22
N ASN A 112 -2.73 -17.82 -13.39
CA ASN A 112 -2.58 -19.07 -14.13
C ASN A 112 -1.18 -19.21 -14.72
#